data_AF-A0A9P6AHG5-F1
#
_entry.id   AF-A0A9P6AHG5-F1
#
_cell.length_a   1.000
_cell.length_b   1.000
_cell.length_c   1.000
_cell.angle_alpha   90.00
_cell.angle_beta   90.00
_cell.angle_gamma   90.00
#
_symmetry.space_group_name_H-M   'P 1'
#
loop_
_entity.id
_entity.type
_entity.pdbx_description
1 polymer ?
#
loop_
_entity_poly.entity_id
_entity_poly.type
_entity_poly.pdbx_seq_one_letter_code
_entity_poly.pdbx_strand_id
1 'polypeptide(L)'
;WINLQLNIRVLRDQLITKLRAHKFELANLECAHASWAMGMYQKTKSHVEKVVKQRAPGIEATVHKYNAKRKEMLKERGKNGVRRDAYVPLELVMEGLFNLDVDQDIWENANMVDFEGGEIPLWLANKEVRDGIRAAQEVKSCQEELRR
;
A
#
# COMPACT_ATOMS: atom_id res chain seq x y z
N TRP A 1 13.37 -1.00 -14.91
CA TRP A 1 12.64 -2.26 -14.69
C TRP A 1 12.58 -2.68 -13.22
N ILE A 2 13.72 -2.99 -12.57
CA ILE A 2 13.76 -3.44 -11.16
C ILE A 2 13.10 -2.43 -10.21
N ASN A 3 13.42 -1.15 -10.35
CA ASN A 3 12.78 -0.08 -9.56
C ASN A 3 11.25 -0.04 -9.73
N LEU A 4 10.72 -0.35 -10.91
CA LEU A 4 9.28 -0.37 -11.14
C LEU A 4 8.63 -1.59 -10.48
N GLN A 5 9.26 -2.77 -10.60
CA GLN A 5 8.82 -3.99 -9.88
C GLN A 5 8.76 -3.75 -8.38
N LEU A 6 9.83 -3.16 -7.82
CA LEU A 6 9.92 -2.79 -6.41
C LEU A 6 8.82 -1.83 -5.97
N ASN A 7 8.58 -0.76 -6.73
CA ASN A 7 7.52 0.20 -6.42
C ASN A 7 6.14 -0.47 -6.43
N ILE A 8 5.87 -1.32 -7.41
CA ILE A 8 4.59 -2.04 -7.47
C ILE A 8 4.43 -2.96 -6.25
N ARG A 9 5.47 -3.71 -5.88
CA ARG A 9 5.47 -4.57 -4.69
C ARG A 9 5.12 -3.78 -3.42
N VAL A 10 5.77 -2.65 -3.20
CA VAL A 10 5.49 -1.78 -2.04
C VAL A 10 4.07 -1.23 -2.06
N LEU A 11 3.56 -0.78 -3.23
CA LEU A 11 2.21 -0.27 -3.35
C LEU A 11 1.15 -1.36 -3.07
N ARG A 12 1.41 -2.59 -3.52
CA ARG A 12 0.57 -3.75 -3.22
C ARG A 12 0.57 -4.06 -1.73
N ASP A 13 1.72 -4.11 -1.08
CA ASP A 13 1.82 -4.43 0.35
C ASP A 13 1.15 -3.35 1.22
N GLN A 14 1.29 -2.08 0.83
CA GLN A 14 0.55 -0.97 1.43
C GLN A 14 -0.97 -1.12 1.24
N LEU A 15 -1.40 -1.52 0.04
CA LEU A 15 -2.81 -1.74 -0.27
C LEU A 15 -3.39 -2.88 0.56
N ILE A 16 -2.71 -4.03 0.63
CA ILE A 16 -3.09 -5.17 1.47
C ILE A 16 -3.21 -4.75 2.94
N THR A 17 -2.23 -3.99 3.45
CA THR A 17 -2.24 -3.50 4.84
C THR A 17 -3.44 -2.60 5.10
N LYS A 18 -3.73 -1.67 4.19
CA LYS A 18 -4.89 -0.76 4.30
C LYS A 18 -6.22 -1.50 4.21
N LEU A 19 -6.35 -2.47 3.31
CA LEU A 19 -7.56 -3.27 3.15
C LEU A 19 -7.82 -4.14 4.40
N ARG A 20 -6.76 -4.75 4.96
CA ARG A 20 -6.86 -5.51 6.21
C ARG A 20 -7.30 -4.62 7.38
N ALA A 21 -6.70 -3.44 7.51
CA ALA A 21 -7.09 -2.46 8.52
C ALA A 21 -8.56 -2.02 8.35
N HIS A 22 -8.98 -1.74 7.11
CA HIS A 22 -10.36 -1.38 6.80
C HIS A 22 -11.35 -2.50 7.15
N LYS A 23 -11.04 -3.77 6.82
CA LYS A 23 -11.88 -4.92 7.16
C LYS A 23 -12.00 -5.11 8.67
N PHE A 24 -10.89 -4.97 9.41
CA PHE A 24 -10.90 -5.05 10.87
C PHE A 24 -11.71 -3.91 11.51
N GLU A 25 -11.58 -2.69 10.99
CA GLU A 25 -12.35 -1.53 11.45
C GLU A 25 -13.86 -1.70 11.18
N LEU A 26 -14.23 -2.28 10.03
CA LEU A 26 -15.62 -2.59 9.71
C LEU A 26 -16.19 -3.68 10.64
N ALA A 27 -15.44 -4.76 10.88
CA ALA A 27 -15.85 -5.80 11.82
C ALA A 27 -16.00 -5.25 13.25
N ASN A 28 -15.13 -4.33 13.67
CA ASN A 28 -15.27 -3.64 14.95
C ASN A 28 -16.52 -2.77 15.01
N LEU A 29 -16.91 -2.11 13.92
CA LEU A 29 -18.17 -1.37 13.84
C LEU A 29 -19.38 -2.29 13.95
N GLU A 30 -19.36 -3.43 13.27
CA GLU A 30 -20.44 -4.43 13.29
C GLU A 30 -20.61 -5.01 14.71
N CYS A 31 -19.51 -5.39 15.36
CA CYS A 31 -19.52 -5.84 16.76
C CYS A 31 -20.01 -4.75 17.73
N ALA A 32 -19.56 -3.50 17.56
CA ALA A 32 -20.04 -2.38 18.37
C ALA A 32 -21.54 -2.12 18.14
N HIS A 33 -22.04 -2.30 16.91
CA HIS A 33 -23.45 -2.19 16.59
C HIS A 33 -24.28 -3.31 17.22
N ALA A 34 -23.79 -4.55 17.22
CA ALA A 34 -24.42 -5.68 17.91
C ALA A 34 -24.43 -5.50 19.44
N SER A 35 -23.34 -4.98 20.02
CA SER A 35 -23.25 -4.59 21.43
C SER A 35 -24.21 -3.44 21.78
N TRP A 36 -24.49 -2.53 20.84
CA TRP A 36 -25.45 -1.43 21.03
C TRP A 36 -26.91 -1.91 21.06
N ALA A 37 -27.26 -2.98 20.34
CA ALA A 37 -28.55 -3.66 20.54
C ALA A 37 -28.71 -4.18 21.99
N MET A 38 -27.60 -4.33 22.72
CA MET A 38 -27.53 -4.63 24.16
C MET A 38 -27.21 -3.41 25.07
N GLY A 39 -27.21 -2.17 24.55
CA GLY A 39 -27.26 -0.94 25.35
C GLY A 39 -25.92 -0.27 25.74
N MET A 40 -24.77 -0.77 25.29
CA MET A 40 -23.46 -0.21 25.66
C MET A 40 -22.69 0.28 24.41
N TYR A 41 -22.20 1.53 24.42
CA TYR A 41 -21.30 2.21 23.44
C TYR A 41 -21.91 3.03 22.27
N GLN A 42 -22.13 4.34 22.47
CA GLN A 42 -22.47 5.31 21.39
C GLN A 42 -21.31 6.23 20.95
N LYS A 43 -20.39 6.62 21.86
CA LYS A 43 -19.32 7.60 21.55
C LYS A 43 -18.20 7.04 20.65
N THR A 44 -17.91 5.75 20.74
CA THR A 44 -16.87 5.09 19.91
C THR A 44 -17.36 4.84 18.48
N LYS A 45 -18.66 4.59 18.28
CA LYS A 45 -19.27 4.33 16.97
C LYS A 45 -19.04 5.49 15.99
N SER A 46 -19.37 6.72 16.37
CA SER A 46 -19.28 7.89 15.49
C SER A 46 -17.84 8.23 15.09
N HIS A 47 -16.86 7.91 15.94
CA HIS A 47 -15.44 8.06 15.63
C HIS A 47 -15.00 7.01 14.60
N VAL A 48 -15.36 5.74 14.81
CA VAL A 48 -14.93 4.66 13.91
C VAL A 48 -15.64 4.77 12.55
N GLU A 49 -16.92 5.13 12.48
CA GLU A 49 -17.65 5.35 11.22
C GLU A 49 -17.03 6.46 10.37
N LYS A 50 -16.61 7.57 11.00
CA LYS A 50 -15.91 8.65 10.31
C LYS A 50 -14.56 8.19 9.77
N VAL A 51 -13.80 7.43 10.57
CA VAL A 51 -12.48 6.93 10.16
C VAL A 51 -12.60 5.97 8.98
N VAL A 52 -13.56 5.04 8.98
CA VAL A 52 -13.79 4.10 7.89
C VAL A 52 -14.12 4.85 6.58
N LYS A 53 -15.05 5.80 6.63
CA LYS A 53 -15.42 6.62 5.46
C LYS A 53 -14.25 7.45 4.92
N GLN A 54 -13.39 7.97 5.79
CA GLN A 54 -12.22 8.76 5.40
C GLN A 54 -11.09 7.93 4.78
N ARG A 55 -11.04 6.62 5.03
CA ARG A 55 -9.96 5.75 4.51
C ARG A 55 -10.21 5.21 3.10
N ALA A 56 -11.46 5.09 2.67
CA ALA A 56 -11.80 4.59 1.33
C ALA A 56 -11.13 5.40 0.18
N PRO A 57 -11.13 6.75 0.19
CA PRO A 57 -10.40 7.53 -0.83
C PRO A 57 -8.89 7.30 -0.81
N GLY A 58 -8.31 7.01 0.35
CA GLY A 58 -6.89 6.71 0.50
C GLY A 58 -6.48 5.34 -0.05
N ILE A 59 -7.41 4.38 -0.06
CA ILE A 59 -7.25 3.07 -0.71
C ILE A 59 -7.33 3.25 -2.21
N GLU A 60 -8.36 3.96 -2.69
CA GLU A 60 -8.55 4.28 -4.11
C GLU A 60 -7.34 4.99 -4.70
N ALA A 61 -6.80 6.00 -4.01
CA ALA A 61 -5.59 6.70 -4.46
C ALA A 61 -4.36 5.77 -4.54
N THR A 62 -4.30 4.71 -3.71
CA THR A 62 -3.20 3.73 -3.74
C THR A 62 -3.34 2.80 -4.94
N VAL A 63 -4.57 2.36 -5.25
CA VAL A 63 -4.88 1.57 -6.45
C VAL A 63 -4.55 2.34 -7.73
N HIS A 64 -4.93 3.62 -7.80
CA HIS A 64 -4.57 4.47 -8.95
C HIS A 64 -3.06 4.59 -9.13
N LYS A 65 -2.29 4.77 -8.04
CA LYS A 65 -0.82 4.80 -8.09
C LYS A 65 -0.24 3.47 -8.55
N TYR A 66 -0.79 2.35 -8.09
CA TYR A 66 -0.40 1.02 -8.53
C TYR A 66 -0.61 0.85 -10.03
N ASN A 67 -1.82 1.13 -10.53
CA ASN A 67 -2.15 0.99 -11.94
C ASN A 67 -1.34 1.95 -12.84
N ALA A 68 -1.01 3.16 -12.34
CA ALA A 68 -0.11 4.07 -13.03
C ALA A 68 1.31 3.49 -13.18
N LYS A 69 1.87 2.89 -12.11
CA LYS A 69 3.19 2.25 -12.16
C LYS A 69 3.19 1.01 -13.05
N ARG A 70 2.11 0.22 -13.03
CA ARG A 70 1.91 -0.88 -13.97
C ARG A 70 1.92 -0.39 -15.43
N LYS A 71 1.25 0.72 -15.73
CA LYS A 71 1.26 1.33 -17.08
C LYS A 71 2.65 1.78 -17.50
N GLU A 72 3.47 2.30 -16.57
CA GLU A 72 4.88 2.56 -16.82
C GLU A 72 5.65 1.27 -17.16
N MET A 73 5.42 0.16 -16.44
CA MET A 73 6.06 -1.13 -16.75
C MET A 73 5.71 -1.64 -18.15
N LEU A 74 4.45 -1.54 -18.55
CA LEU A 74 4.02 -1.93 -19.90
C LEU A 74 4.74 -1.14 -20.99
N LYS A 75 5.04 0.15 -20.76
CA LYS A 75 5.77 0.99 -21.73
C LYS A 75 7.24 0.61 -21.86
N GLU A 76 7.86 0.19 -20.75
CA GLU A 76 9.27 -0.21 -20.69
C GLU A 76 9.51 -1.65 -21.15
N ARG A 77 8.47 -2.48 -21.21
CA ARG A 77 8.56 -3.86 -21.69
C ARG A 77 9.04 -3.92 -23.14
N GLY A 78 10.08 -4.71 -23.40
CA GLY A 78 10.70 -4.82 -24.72
C GLY A 78 11.63 -3.66 -25.10
N LYS A 79 11.88 -2.71 -24.19
CA LYS A 79 12.80 -1.57 -24.33
C LYS A 79 13.88 -1.62 -23.26
N ASN A 80 14.95 -0.84 -23.41
CA ASN A 80 15.97 -0.65 -22.35
C ASN A 80 16.54 -1.96 -21.79
N GLY A 81 16.71 -2.99 -22.65
CA GLY A 81 17.21 -4.31 -22.24
C GLY A 81 16.19 -5.19 -21.51
N VAL A 82 14.94 -4.76 -21.36
CA VAL A 82 13.85 -5.55 -20.78
C VAL A 82 13.33 -6.54 -21.81
N ARG A 83 13.24 -7.83 -21.43
CA ARG A 83 12.68 -8.85 -22.32
C ARG A 83 11.23 -8.54 -22.69
N ARG A 84 10.80 -8.92 -23.89
CA ARG A 84 9.41 -8.71 -24.36
C ARG A 84 8.39 -9.53 -23.58
N ASP A 85 8.81 -10.68 -23.07
CA ASP A 85 8.05 -11.61 -22.24
C ASP A 85 8.22 -11.33 -20.73
N ALA A 86 8.83 -10.20 -20.36
CA ALA A 86 9.01 -9.87 -18.96
C ALA A 86 7.64 -9.68 -18.27
N TYR A 87 7.49 -10.33 -17.11
CA TYR A 87 6.24 -10.33 -16.35
C TYR A 87 5.82 -8.91 -15.93
N VAL A 88 4.53 -8.63 -16.09
CA VAL A 88 3.89 -7.40 -15.59
C VAL A 88 2.66 -7.83 -14.79
N PRO A 89 2.48 -7.31 -13.57
CA PRO A 89 1.32 -7.63 -12.74
C PRO A 89 -0.02 -7.29 -13.40
N LEU A 90 -1.11 -7.89 -12.95
CA LEU A 90 -2.46 -7.55 -13.41
C LEU A 90 -2.89 -6.16 -12.96
N GLU A 91 -3.93 -5.65 -13.63
CA GLU A 91 -4.55 -4.39 -13.27
C GLU A 91 -5.49 -4.60 -12.10
N LEU A 92 -5.40 -3.75 -11.09
CA LEU A 92 -6.30 -3.86 -9.95
C LEU A 92 -7.57 -3.06 -10.24
N VAL A 93 -8.71 -3.76 -10.20
CA VAL A 93 -10.04 -3.16 -10.26
C VAL A 93 -10.50 -2.83 -8.83
N MET A 94 -11.10 -1.65 -8.64
CA MET A 94 -11.60 -1.24 -7.32
C MET A 94 -12.82 -2.07 -6.86
N GLU A 95 -13.63 -2.51 -7.82
CA GLU A 95 -14.81 -3.32 -7.57
C GLU A 95 -14.41 -4.66 -6.94
N GLY A 96 -15.08 -5.03 -5.84
CA GLY A 96 -14.80 -6.26 -5.11
C GLY A 96 -13.50 -6.28 -4.30
N LEU A 97 -12.59 -5.31 -4.46
CA LEU A 97 -11.27 -5.30 -3.79
C LEU A 97 -11.36 -5.28 -2.26
N PHE A 98 -12.43 -4.70 -1.72
CA PHE A 98 -12.68 -4.64 -0.27
C PHE A 98 -13.05 -6.00 0.35
N ASN A 99 -13.46 -6.98 -0.46
CA ASN A 99 -13.86 -8.30 0.04
C ASN A 99 -12.64 -9.10 0.53
N LEU A 100 -11.45 -8.80 0.00
CA LEU A 100 -10.21 -9.53 0.25
C LEU A 100 -10.39 -11.03 -0.05
N ASP A 101 -10.95 -11.34 -1.21
CA ASP A 101 -11.11 -12.72 -1.67
C ASP A 101 -9.75 -13.32 -2.06
N VAL A 102 -9.60 -14.63 -1.90
CA VAL A 102 -8.33 -15.35 -2.14
C VAL A 102 -7.95 -15.36 -3.63
N ASP A 103 -8.95 -15.31 -4.51
CA ASP A 103 -8.78 -15.36 -5.96
C ASP A 103 -8.52 -13.99 -6.60
N GLN A 104 -8.36 -12.93 -5.79
CA GLN A 104 -8.12 -11.59 -6.33
C GLN A 104 -6.68 -11.41 -6.83
N ASP A 105 -6.55 -10.72 -7.95
CA ASP A 105 -5.29 -10.32 -8.60
C ASP A 105 -4.27 -9.63 -7.67
N ILE A 106 -4.72 -9.05 -6.55
CA ILE A 106 -3.84 -8.46 -5.54
C ILE A 106 -2.90 -9.49 -4.89
N TRP A 107 -3.22 -10.78 -4.91
CA TRP A 107 -2.42 -11.84 -4.31
C TRP A 107 -1.37 -12.43 -5.25
N GLU A 108 -1.38 -12.09 -6.54
CA GLU A 108 -0.39 -12.61 -7.47
C GLU A 108 1.02 -12.09 -7.16
N ASN A 109 1.94 -13.01 -6.85
CA ASN A 109 3.33 -12.69 -6.51
C ASN A 109 4.38 -13.53 -7.25
N ALA A 110 3.96 -14.39 -8.20
CA ALA A 110 4.79 -15.48 -8.71
C ALA A 110 6.11 -15.04 -9.38
N ASN A 111 6.24 -13.79 -9.82
CA ASN A 111 7.35 -13.35 -10.68
C ASN A 111 7.97 -11.99 -10.27
N MET A 112 7.68 -11.48 -9.08
CA MET A 112 8.34 -10.26 -8.60
C MET A 112 9.72 -10.63 -8.06
N VAL A 113 10.73 -9.82 -8.40
CA VAL A 113 12.15 -10.04 -8.05
C VAL A 113 12.28 -10.53 -6.61
N ASP A 114 12.72 -11.78 -6.45
CA ASP A 114 13.25 -12.27 -5.19
C ASP A 114 14.56 -11.53 -4.97
N PHE A 115 14.53 -10.56 -4.05
CA PHE A 115 15.77 -10.02 -3.50
C PHE A 115 16.45 -11.16 -2.74
N GLU A 116 17.78 -11.28 -2.84
CA GLU A 116 18.53 -12.21 -1.98
C GLU A 116 18.17 -11.89 -0.51
N GLY A 117 17.42 -12.78 0.14
CA GLY A 117 16.87 -12.60 1.48
C GLY A 117 15.35 -12.38 1.57
N GLY A 118 14.62 -12.30 0.44
CA GLY A 118 13.15 -12.26 0.38
C GLY A 118 12.49 -10.96 0.89
N GLU A 119 13.19 -10.17 1.71
CA GLU A 119 12.68 -8.98 2.37
C GLU A 119 12.91 -7.70 1.53
N ILE A 120 11.86 -6.88 1.41
CA ILE A 120 11.95 -5.56 0.78
C ILE A 120 12.72 -4.65 1.74
N PRO A 121 13.74 -3.90 1.27
CA PRO A 121 14.47 -2.98 2.12
C PRO A 121 13.54 -2.00 2.86
N LEU A 122 13.75 -1.84 4.17
CA LEU A 122 12.87 -1.05 5.03
C LEU A 122 12.77 0.43 4.61
N TRP A 123 13.85 1.00 4.06
CA TRP A 123 13.84 2.36 3.50
C TRP A 123 12.89 2.53 2.31
N LEU A 124 12.42 1.43 1.73
CA LEU A 124 11.44 1.46 0.64
C LEU A 124 10.03 1.08 1.13
N ALA A 125 9.92 0.04 1.97
CA ALA A 125 8.64 -0.50 2.42
C ALA A 125 8.02 0.26 3.59
N ASN A 126 8.83 0.71 4.56
CA ASN A 126 8.38 1.32 5.79
C ASN A 126 8.32 2.85 5.65
N LYS A 127 7.16 3.43 5.98
CA LYS A 127 6.96 4.89 5.94
C LYS A 127 7.80 5.61 7.00
N GLU A 128 7.84 5.12 8.23
CA GLU A 128 8.59 5.73 9.34
C GLU A 128 10.09 5.73 9.05
N VAL A 129 10.62 4.66 8.45
CA VAL A 129 12.03 4.61 8.04
C VAL A 129 12.32 5.64 6.95
N ARG A 130 11.43 5.84 5.98
CA ARG A 130 11.57 6.89 4.95
C ARG A 130 11.54 8.29 5.54
N ASP A 131 10.57 8.53 6.43
CA ASP A 131 10.39 9.82 7.08
C ASP A 131 11.62 10.12 7.97
N GLY A 132 12.13 9.12 8.69
CA GLY A 132 13.36 9.21 9.49
C GLY A 132 14.63 9.47 8.67
N ILE A 133 14.79 8.80 7.53
CA ILE A 133 15.91 9.07 6.60
C ILE A 133 15.88 10.52 6.11
N ARG A 134 14.70 11.03 5.73
CA ARG A 134 14.54 12.42 5.29
C ARG A 134 14.91 13.39 6.41
N ALA A 135 14.37 13.19 7.61
CA ALA A 135 14.66 14.04 8.77
C ALA A 135 16.17 14.04 9.11
N ALA A 136 16.83 12.87 9.04
CA ALA A 136 18.27 12.76 9.26
C ALA A 136 19.08 13.52 8.20
N GLN A 137 18.66 13.47 6.93
CA GLN A 137 19.29 14.23 5.84
C GLN A 137 19.13 15.74 6.05
N GLU A 138 17.95 16.21 6.44
CA GLU A 138 17.69 17.63 6.73
C GLU A 138 18.60 18.13 7.86
N VAL A 139 18.71 17.39 8.96
CA VAL A 139 19.62 17.74 10.07
C VAL A 139 21.07 17.84 9.59
N LYS A 140 21.52 16.88 8.79
CA LYS A 140 22.89 16.87 8.27
C LYS A 140 23.15 18.07 7.34
N SER A 141 22.22 18.38 6.44
CA SER A 141 22.31 19.57 5.58
C SER A 141 22.36 20.86 6.40
N CYS A 142 21.52 21.01 7.42
CA CYS A 142 21.57 22.17 8.31
C CYS A 142 22.92 22.31 9.03
N GLN A 143 23.53 21.20 9.47
CA GLN A 143 24.84 21.20 10.13
C GLN A 143 25.98 21.55 9.16
N GLU A 144 25.89 21.11 7.91
CA GLU A 144 26.86 21.45 6.87
C GLU A 144 26.78 22.94 6.50
N GLU A 145 25.57 23.49 6.36
CA GLU A 145 25.36 24.93 6.12
C GLU A 145 25.87 25.81 7.28
N LEU A 146 25.70 25.37 8.53
CA LEU A 146 26.22 26.10 9.69
C LEU A 146 27.76 26.09 9.77
N ARG A 147 28.41 25.11 9.12
CA ARG A 147 29.87 25.01 9.04
C ARG A 147 30.47 25.80 7.87
N ARG A 148 29.64 26.31 6.96
CA ARG A 148 30.02 27.13 5.81
C ARG A 148 30.18 28.59 6.19
#